data_AF-A0A7C4ISI0-F1
#
_entry.id   AF-A0A7C4ISI0-F1
#
_cell.length_a   1.000
_cell.length_b   1.000
_cell.length_c   1.000
_cell.angle_alpha   90.00
_cell.angle_beta   90.00
_cell.angle_gamma   90.00
#
_symmetry.space_group_name_H-M   'P 1'
#
loop_
_entity.id
_entity.type
_entity.pdbx_description
1 polymer ?
#
loop_
_entity_poly.entity_id
_entity_poly.type
_entity_poly.pdbx_seq_one_letter_code
_entity_poly.pdbx_strand_id
1 'polypeptide(L)'
;NTGIALAMIGAARGYRVTLCMSAGASIERRRVLAAMGARVLLSPAHEGTDGAIRLAHKLVDQSPDEYYMPNQFDNPYNVLAHYESTGPELFHDTHGEIDVFVAGMGTTGTLMGVSRFFREHKPGVRIVGVEPPVGHRIQGLKNMQEAIRPKVYDPELLDEKVTVDNEEAFAAARWLAAKEGIFVGMSSGAALAGAMKVAQRITKGTIVVLLPDRGDRYLSTELFEPTGAEDLGQSRAA
;
A
#
# COMPACT_ATOMS: atom_id res chain seq x y z
N ASN A 1 1.15 -7.45 2.82
CA ASN A 1 0.88 -6.87 4.17
C ASN A 1 -0.41 -7.41 4.77
N THR A 2 -1.55 -7.36 4.08
CA THR A 2 -2.82 -7.94 4.57
C THR A 2 -2.67 -9.39 5.02
N GLY A 3 -1.97 -10.23 4.25
CA GLY A 3 -1.70 -11.61 4.66
C GLY A 3 -0.90 -11.73 5.98
N ILE A 4 0.04 -10.82 6.24
CA ILE A 4 0.81 -10.80 7.48
C ILE A 4 -0.10 -10.44 8.65
N ALA A 5 -0.94 -9.41 8.50
CA ALA A 5 -1.90 -9.02 9.53
C ALA A 5 -2.89 -10.16 9.83
N LEU A 6 -3.43 -10.81 8.80
CA LEU A 6 -4.32 -11.96 8.97
C LEU A 6 -3.63 -13.15 9.63
N ALA A 7 -2.37 -13.45 9.27
CA ALA A 7 -1.61 -14.52 9.92
C ALA A 7 -1.35 -14.21 11.40
N MET A 8 -1.00 -12.96 11.74
CA MET A 8 -0.84 -12.52 13.12
C MET A 8 -2.13 -12.67 13.93
N ILE A 9 -3.26 -12.19 13.39
CA ILE A 9 -4.57 -12.30 14.04
C ILE A 9 -4.98 -13.77 14.16
N GLY A 10 -4.75 -14.58 13.12
CA GLY A 10 -5.05 -16.00 13.13
C GLY A 10 -4.28 -16.75 14.21
N ALA A 11 -2.97 -16.49 14.32
CA ALA A 11 -2.14 -17.05 15.38
C ALA A 11 -2.64 -16.64 16.78
N ALA A 12 -2.99 -15.36 16.97
CA ALA A 12 -3.45 -14.85 18.27
C ALA A 12 -4.87 -15.33 18.66
N ARG A 13 -5.74 -15.60 17.68
CA ARG A 13 -7.15 -15.96 17.91
C ARG A 13 -7.46 -17.45 17.65
N GLY A 14 -6.47 -18.24 17.24
CA GLY A 14 -6.64 -19.67 16.95
C GLY A 14 -7.31 -19.99 15.61
N TYR A 15 -7.29 -19.06 14.64
CA TYR A 15 -7.78 -19.34 13.28
C TYR A 15 -6.68 -19.93 12.41
N ARG A 16 -7.01 -20.99 11.66
CA ARG A 16 -6.15 -21.49 10.56
C ARG A 16 -6.19 -20.49 9.42
N VAL A 17 -5.03 -20.02 8.97
CA VAL A 17 -4.92 -19.03 7.90
C VAL A 17 -4.23 -19.64 6.69
N THR A 18 -4.95 -19.68 5.55
CA THR A 18 -4.40 -20.02 4.24
C THR A 18 -4.30 -18.74 3.40
N LEU A 19 -3.13 -18.49 2.82
CA LEU A 19 -2.84 -17.30 2.03
C LEU A 19 -2.43 -17.68 0.61
N CYS A 20 -3.15 -17.14 -0.37
CA CYS A 20 -2.74 -17.17 -1.76
C CYS A 20 -1.88 -15.94 -2.05
N MET A 21 -0.70 -16.13 -2.65
CA MET A 21 0.19 -15.02 -3.03
C MET A 21 0.94 -15.33 -4.33
N SER A 22 1.34 -14.29 -5.05
CA SER A 22 2.21 -14.46 -6.21
C SER A 22 3.59 -14.97 -5.78
N ALA A 23 4.16 -15.89 -6.57
CA ALA A 23 5.54 -16.32 -6.41
C ALA A 23 6.56 -15.17 -6.57
N GLY A 24 6.18 -14.05 -7.19
CA GLY A 24 6.99 -12.83 -7.31
C GLY A 24 7.02 -11.94 -6.05
N ALA A 25 6.26 -12.27 -5.00
CA ALA A 25 6.34 -11.56 -3.73
C ALA A 25 7.71 -11.74 -3.05
N SER A 26 8.15 -10.74 -2.27
CA SER A 26 9.47 -10.78 -1.60
C SER A 26 9.65 -12.00 -0.68
N ILE A 27 10.90 -12.44 -0.55
CA ILE A 27 11.23 -13.63 0.25
C ILE A 27 10.94 -13.37 1.74
N GLU A 28 11.19 -12.16 2.22
CA GLU A 28 10.92 -11.72 3.58
C GLU A 28 9.45 -11.92 3.93
N ARG A 29 8.54 -11.53 3.04
CA ARG A 29 7.09 -11.71 3.26
C ARG A 29 6.73 -13.19 3.41
N ARG A 30 7.30 -14.08 2.58
CA ARG A 30 7.06 -15.53 2.70
C ARG A 30 7.56 -16.09 4.02
N ARG A 31 8.75 -15.66 4.45
CA ARG A 31 9.35 -16.09 5.73
C ARG A 31 8.54 -15.64 6.93
N VAL A 32 8.09 -14.38 6.95
CA VAL A 32 7.22 -13.85 8.01
C VAL A 32 5.93 -14.65 8.10
N LEU A 33 5.31 -14.98 6.97
CA LEU A 33 4.06 -15.74 6.96
C LEU A 33 4.22 -17.17 7.46
N ALA A 34 5.29 -17.84 7.06
CA ALA A 34 5.64 -19.16 7.57
C ALA A 34 5.90 -19.14 9.08
N ALA A 35 6.63 -18.12 9.58
CA ALA A 35 6.89 -17.94 11.01
C ALA A 35 5.61 -17.72 11.83
N MET A 36 4.59 -17.10 11.23
CA MET A 36 3.27 -16.89 11.83
C MET A 36 2.33 -18.10 11.69
N GLY A 37 2.82 -19.25 11.20
CA GLY A 37 2.04 -20.47 11.06
C GLY A 37 1.01 -20.46 9.92
N ALA A 38 1.08 -19.50 9.00
CA ALA A 38 0.16 -19.43 7.87
C ALA A 38 0.54 -20.46 6.79
N ARG A 39 -0.46 -21.13 6.22
CA ARG A 39 -0.29 -21.97 5.02
C ARG A 39 -0.21 -21.07 3.80
N VAL A 40 0.90 -21.13 3.06
CA VAL A 40 1.12 -20.30 1.87
C VAL A 40 0.91 -21.14 0.60
N LEU A 41 0.07 -20.66 -0.30
CA LEU A 41 -0.15 -21.19 -1.65
C LEU A 41 0.31 -20.17 -2.67
N LEU A 42 1.17 -20.60 -3.60
CA LEU A 42 1.79 -19.71 -4.58
C LEU A 42 1.08 -19.79 -5.93
N SER A 43 0.67 -18.65 -6.46
CA SER A 43 0.27 -18.51 -7.87
C SER A 43 1.48 -18.17 -8.76
N PRO A 44 1.42 -18.40 -10.08
CA PRO A 44 2.51 -18.03 -10.99
C PRO A 44 2.90 -16.55 -10.86
N ALA A 45 4.20 -16.26 -10.96
CA ALA A 45 4.73 -14.92 -10.72
C ALA A 45 4.16 -13.88 -11.72
N HIS A 46 4.10 -14.23 -13.00
CA HIS A 46 3.63 -13.37 -14.08
C HIS A 46 2.14 -12.99 -13.98
N GLU A 47 1.34 -13.71 -13.20
CA GLU A 47 -0.06 -13.38 -12.95
C GLU A 47 -0.26 -12.34 -11.84
N GLY A 48 0.81 -11.97 -11.14
CA GLY A 48 0.79 -10.95 -10.09
C GLY A 48 -0.26 -11.22 -8.99
N THR A 49 -0.79 -10.14 -8.43
CA THR A 49 -1.82 -10.22 -7.38
C THR A 49 -3.13 -10.84 -7.90
N ASP A 50 -3.44 -10.67 -9.18
CA ASP A 50 -4.71 -11.11 -9.74
C ASP A 50 -4.77 -12.64 -9.91
N GLY A 51 -3.63 -13.29 -10.18
CA GLY A 51 -3.51 -14.74 -10.07
C GLY A 51 -3.77 -15.27 -8.66
N ALA A 52 -3.26 -14.56 -7.65
CA ALA A 52 -3.50 -14.91 -6.26
C ALA A 52 -4.98 -14.73 -5.85
N ILE A 53 -5.65 -13.69 -6.37
CA ILE A 53 -7.09 -13.47 -6.18
C ILE A 53 -7.89 -14.62 -6.78
N ARG A 54 -7.62 -15.01 -8.04
CA ARG A 54 -8.30 -16.13 -8.70
C ARG A 54 -8.10 -17.45 -7.95
N LEU A 55 -6.89 -17.72 -7.48
CA LEU A 55 -6.59 -18.92 -6.69
C LEU A 55 -7.38 -18.94 -5.36
N ALA A 56 -7.47 -17.80 -4.68
CA ALA A 56 -8.23 -17.70 -3.42
C ALA A 56 -9.72 -17.96 -3.64
N HIS A 57 -10.32 -17.34 -4.66
CA HIS A 57 -11.73 -17.60 -5.01
C HIS A 57 -11.98 -19.07 -5.34
N LYS A 58 -11.12 -19.69 -6.16
CA LYS A 58 -11.23 -21.11 -6.50
C LYS A 58 -11.23 -22.02 -5.25
N LEU A 59 -10.41 -21.72 -4.25
CA LEU A 59 -10.36 -22.51 -3.01
C LEU A 59 -11.65 -22.39 -2.19
N VAL A 60 -12.20 -21.18 -2.11
CA VAL A 60 -13.46 -20.93 -1.40
C VAL A 60 -14.62 -21.61 -2.12
N ASP A 61 -14.68 -21.48 -3.45
CA ASP A 61 -15.73 -22.09 -4.27
C ASP A 61 -15.71 -23.63 -4.20
N GLN A 62 -14.52 -24.23 -4.02
CA GLN A 62 -14.35 -25.67 -3.87
C GLN A 62 -14.69 -26.20 -2.47
N SER A 63 -14.57 -25.36 -1.45
CA SER A 63 -14.78 -25.73 -0.04
C SER A 63 -15.47 -24.59 0.73
N PRO A 64 -16.71 -24.21 0.36
CA PRO A 64 -17.37 -23.02 0.91
C PRO A 64 -17.69 -23.14 2.40
N ASP A 65 -17.87 -24.36 2.91
CA ASP A 65 -18.13 -24.61 4.34
C ASP A 65 -16.85 -24.59 5.20
N GLU A 66 -15.66 -24.66 4.59
CA GLU A 66 -14.37 -24.63 5.30
C GLU A 66 -13.75 -23.23 5.34
N TYR A 67 -13.89 -22.45 4.27
CA TYR A 67 -13.20 -21.17 4.13
C TYR A 67 -14.14 -19.97 4.28
N TYR A 68 -13.81 -19.12 5.23
CA TYR A 68 -14.23 -17.72 5.20
C TYR A 68 -13.17 -16.89 4.47
N MET A 69 -13.56 -16.14 3.44
CA MET A 69 -12.68 -15.23 2.72
C MET A 69 -12.95 -13.77 3.12
N PRO A 70 -12.03 -13.11 3.84
CA PRO A 70 -12.21 -11.70 4.23
C PRO A 70 -12.33 -10.74 3.06
N ASN A 71 -11.83 -11.12 1.87
CA ASN A 71 -11.87 -10.38 0.61
C ASN A 71 -11.61 -8.86 0.72
N GLN A 72 -10.35 -8.48 0.93
CA GLN A 72 -9.95 -7.07 1.11
C GLN A 72 -10.35 -6.11 -0.04
N PHE A 73 -10.67 -6.63 -1.23
CA PHE A 73 -11.01 -5.81 -2.40
C PHE A 73 -12.50 -5.51 -2.53
N ASP A 74 -13.34 -6.21 -1.76
CA ASP A 74 -14.81 -6.09 -1.77
C ASP A 74 -15.39 -5.76 -0.38
N ASN A 75 -14.67 -6.14 0.68
CA ASN A 75 -15.19 -6.04 2.03
C ASN A 75 -15.28 -4.57 2.50
N PRO A 76 -16.48 -4.07 2.86
CA PRO A 76 -16.67 -2.69 3.30
C PRO A 76 -15.90 -2.37 4.59
N TYR A 77 -15.56 -3.37 5.41
CA TYR A 77 -14.75 -3.17 6.62
C TYR A 77 -13.32 -2.70 6.32
N ASN A 78 -12.80 -2.90 5.10
CA ASN A 78 -11.55 -2.29 4.66
C ASN A 78 -11.67 -0.75 4.62
N VAL A 79 -12.76 -0.24 4.01
CA VAL A 79 -13.05 1.20 3.95
C VAL A 79 -13.37 1.73 5.35
N LEU A 80 -14.20 1.00 6.10
CA LEU A 80 -14.66 1.42 7.41
C LEU A 80 -13.50 1.60 8.40
N ALA A 81 -12.52 0.68 8.39
CA ALA A 81 -11.35 0.79 9.25
C ALA A 81 -10.66 2.16 9.13
N HIS A 82 -10.56 2.69 7.91
CA HIS A 82 -9.93 3.99 7.66
C HIS A 82 -10.85 5.18 7.93
N TYR A 83 -12.18 5.01 7.79
CA TYR A 83 -13.15 6.02 8.18
C TYR A 83 -13.21 6.19 9.72
N GLU A 84 -13.15 5.08 10.46
CA GLU A 84 -13.29 5.07 11.92
C GLU A 84 -11.98 5.34 12.68
N SER A 85 -10.82 5.18 12.04
CA SER A 85 -9.51 5.41 12.68
C SER A 85 -8.63 6.40 11.92
N THR A 86 -8.17 6.03 10.73
CA THR A 86 -7.18 6.83 9.99
C THR A 86 -7.65 8.26 9.71
N GLY A 87 -8.88 8.47 9.25
CA GLY A 87 -9.44 9.81 9.05
C GLY A 87 -9.47 10.66 10.34
N PRO A 88 -10.08 10.16 11.43
CA PRO A 88 -10.07 10.82 12.73
C PRO A 88 -8.68 11.15 13.27
N GLU A 89 -7.73 10.20 13.18
CA GLU A 89 -6.33 10.41 13.62
C GLU A 89 -5.67 11.55 12.84
N LEU A 90 -5.80 11.56 11.50
CA LEU A 90 -5.27 12.63 10.66
C LEU A 90 -5.85 14.00 11.02
N PHE A 91 -7.16 14.08 11.26
CA PHE A 91 -7.81 15.33 11.62
C PHE A 91 -7.38 15.80 13.02
N HIS A 92 -7.28 14.89 13.98
CA HIS A 92 -6.83 15.19 15.33
C HIS A 92 -5.38 15.68 15.36
N ASP A 93 -4.47 14.91 14.76
CA ASP A 93 -3.02 15.14 14.82
C ASP A 93 -2.58 16.37 14.02
N THR A 94 -3.34 16.74 12.98
CA THR A 94 -3.13 18.00 12.26
C THR A 94 -3.87 19.18 12.88
N HIS A 95 -4.56 18.99 14.00
CA HIS A 95 -5.44 20.01 14.61
C HIS A 95 -6.44 20.60 13.62
N GLY A 96 -6.92 19.78 12.67
CA GLY A 96 -7.80 20.19 11.60
C GLY A 96 -7.15 20.98 10.48
N GLU A 97 -5.83 21.17 10.46
CA GLU A 97 -5.10 21.97 9.46
C GLU A 97 -4.69 21.20 8.19
N ILE A 98 -4.99 19.90 8.10
CA ILE A 98 -4.79 19.13 6.86
C ILE A 98 -5.53 19.76 5.67
N ASP A 99 -4.85 19.92 4.53
CA ASP A 99 -5.43 20.44 3.28
C ASP A 99 -5.41 19.39 2.17
N VAL A 100 -4.45 18.46 2.20
CA VAL A 100 -4.29 17.41 1.21
C VAL A 100 -3.91 16.10 1.90
N PHE A 101 -4.59 15.02 1.54
CA PHE A 101 -4.20 13.67 1.88
C PHE A 101 -3.73 12.92 0.62
N VAL A 102 -2.56 12.30 0.69
CA VAL A 102 -1.94 11.56 -0.42
C VAL A 102 -1.69 10.11 -0.02
N ALA A 103 -2.19 9.16 -0.80
CA ALA A 103 -1.93 7.74 -0.58
C ALA A 103 -1.90 6.93 -1.88
N GLY A 104 -1.15 5.83 -1.88
CA GLY A 104 -1.07 4.90 -3.01
C GLY A 104 -2.35 4.07 -3.21
N MET A 105 -2.67 3.77 -4.47
CA MET A 105 -3.84 2.98 -4.85
C MET A 105 -3.51 1.48 -4.87
N GLY A 106 -3.90 0.77 -3.82
CA GLY A 106 -3.84 -0.70 -3.71
C GLY A 106 -5.24 -1.33 -3.74
N THR A 107 -5.77 -1.68 -2.56
CA THR A 107 -7.20 -2.04 -2.41
C THR A 107 -8.11 -0.82 -2.56
N THR A 108 -7.55 0.39 -2.49
CA THR A 108 -8.19 1.72 -2.40
C THR A 108 -8.90 2.04 -1.07
N GLY A 109 -9.05 1.07 -0.16
CA GLY A 109 -9.77 1.25 1.10
C GLY A 109 -9.33 2.46 1.93
N THR A 110 -8.02 2.74 1.98
CA THR A 110 -7.49 3.90 2.70
C THR A 110 -7.96 5.23 2.12
N LEU A 111 -7.88 5.39 0.80
CA LEU A 111 -8.37 6.60 0.14
C LEU A 111 -9.88 6.75 0.31
N MET A 112 -10.64 5.65 0.16
CA MET A 112 -12.10 5.67 0.25
C MET A 112 -12.57 6.01 1.67
N GLY A 113 -11.97 5.41 2.70
CA GLY A 113 -12.37 5.64 4.09
C GLY A 113 -12.01 7.04 4.57
N VAL A 114 -10.78 7.47 4.28
CA VAL A 114 -10.30 8.82 4.61
C VAL A 114 -11.11 9.88 3.87
N SER A 115 -11.42 9.66 2.58
CA SER A 115 -12.28 10.57 1.81
C SER A 115 -13.65 10.73 2.44
N ARG A 116 -14.36 9.62 2.72
CA ARG A 116 -15.68 9.66 3.37
C ARG A 116 -15.66 10.43 4.67
N PHE A 117 -14.64 10.19 5.50
CA PHE A 117 -14.49 10.92 6.77
C PHE A 117 -14.37 12.44 6.52
N PHE A 118 -13.47 12.86 5.62
CA PHE A 118 -13.28 14.28 5.35
C PHE A 118 -14.44 14.95 4.63
N ARG A 119 -15.21 14.23 3.79
CA ARG A 119 -16.44 14.77 3.19
C ARG A 119 -17.48 15.19 4.25
N GLU A 120 -17.45 14.59 5.43
CA GLU A 120 -18.37 14.92 6.53
C GLU A 120 -17.77 15.95 7.49
N HIS A 121 -16.45 15.92 7.73
CA HIS A 121 -15.82 16.67 8.83
C HIS A 121 -15.01 17.90 8.36
N LYS A 122 -14.42 17.86 7.16
CA LYS A 122 -13.69 18.98 6.54
C LYS A 122 -13.71 18.83 5.00
N PRO A 123 -14.83 19.16 4.32
CA PRO A 123 -15.03 18.82 2.90
C PRO A 123 -13.98 19.39 1.94
N GLY A 124 -13.27 20.45 2.35
CA GLY A 124 -12.22 21.09 1.56
C GLY A 124 -10.89 20.34 1.50
N VAL A 125 -10.71 19.26 2.27
CA VAL A 125 -9.51 18.41 2.17
C VAL A 125 -9.51 17.70 0.82
N ARG A 126 -8.42 17.85 0.07
CA ARG A 126 -8.24 17.16 -1.21
C ARG A 126 -7.68 15.76 -1.01
N ILE A 127 -8.28 14.77 -1.66
CA ILE A 127 -7.88 13.37 -1.64
C ILE A 127 -7.19 13.02 -2.94
N VAL A 128 -5.89 12.71 -2.86
CA VAL A 128 -5.04 12.42 -4.01
C VAL A 128 -4.62 10.95 -4.00
N GLY A 129 -5.06 10.21 -5.02
CA GLY A 129 -4.63 8.84 -5.26
C GLY A 129 -3.34 8.78 -6.07
N VAL A 130 -2.35 8.02 -5.61
CA VAL A 130 -1.14 7.75 -6.38
C VAL A 130 -1.25 6.41 -7.09
N GLU A 131 -1.22 6.45 -8.40
CA GLU A 131 -1.38 5.29 -9.29
C GLU A 131 -0.12 5.08 -10.13
N PRO A 132 0.42 3.87 -10.23
CA PRO A 132 1.55 3.60 -11.10
C PRO A 132 1.13 3.38 -12.57
N PRO A 133 2.05 3.49 -13.54
CA PRO A 133 1.76 3.12 -14.93
C PRO A 133 1.49 1.61 -15.09
N VAL A 134 0.90 1.22 -16.22
CA VAL A 134 0.72 -0.19 -16.62
C VAL A 134 2.07 -0.91 -16.63
N GLY A 135 2.12 -2.15 -16.12
CA GLY A 135 3.35 -2.94 -16.05
C GLY A 135 4.37 -2.49 -15.00
N HIS A 136 3.95 -1.71 -14.01
CA HIS A 136 4.83 -1.26 -12.92
C HIS A 136 5.34 -2.40 -12.03
N ARG A 137 6.38 -2.10 -11.24
CA ARG A 137 7.02 -3.04 -10.31
C ARG A 137 6.81 -2.66 -8.84
N ILE A 138 6.15 -1.54 -8.57
CA ILE A 138 5.85 -1.05 -7.22
C ILE A 138 4.90 -2.01 -6.49
N GLN A 139 5.45 -2.86 -5.62
CA GLN A 139 4.64 -3.82 -4.87
C GLN A 139 3.65 -3.14 -3.93
N GLY A 140 2.40 -3.60 -3.94
CA GLY A 140 1.32 -3.10 -3.08
C GLY A 140 0.45 -2.03 -3.73
N LEU A 141 0.86 -1.48 -4.88
CA LEU A 141 0.02 -0.64 -5.72
C LEU A 141 -0.61 -1.45 -6.87
N LYS A 142 -1.65 -0.90 -7.47
CA LYS A 142 -2.36 -1.42 -8.65
C LYS A 142 -2.60 -0.26 -9.62
N ASN A 143 -2.50 -0.54 -10.91
CA ASN A 143 -3.09 0.31 -11.94
C ASN A 143 -4.55 -0.13 -12.18
N MET A 144 -5.50 0.82 -12.09
CA MET A 144 -6.94 0.56 -12.17
C MET A 144 -7.45 0.21 -13.58
N GLN A 145 -6.59 0.22 -14.61
CA GLN A 145 -6.91 -0.19 -15.97
C GLN A 145 -6.55 -1.67 -16.23
N GLU A 146 -5.41 -2.13 -15.71
CA GLU A 146 -4.93 -3.51 -15.95
C GLU A 146 -5.40 -4.49 -14.87
N ALA A 147 -5.60 -4.01 -13.64
CA ALA A 147 -5.94 -4.86 -12.51
C ALA A 147 -7.42 -5.26 -12.50
N ILE A 148 -7.72 -6.39 -11.86
CA ILE A 148 -9.07 -6.62 -11.30
C ILE A 148 -9.37 -5.44 -10.36
N ARG A 149 -10.25 -4.55 -10.83
CA ARG A 149 -10.61 -3.32 -10.13
C ARG A 149 -11.21 -3.68 -8.77
N PRO A 150 -10.71 -3.13 -7.65
CA PRO A 150 -11.34 -3.32 -6.35
C PRO A 150 -12.78 -2.83 -6.38
N LYS A 151 -13.72 -3.62 -5.85
CA LYS A 151 -15.15 -3.23 -5.80
C LYS A 151 -15.41 -2.10 -4.81
N VAL A 152 -14.54 -1.96 -3.80
CA VAL A 152 -14.60 -0.82 -2.88
C VAL A 152 -14.16 0.50 -3.50
N TYR A 153 -13.56 0.49 -4.71
CA TYR A 153 -13.07 1.69 -5.36
C TYR A 153 -14.21 2.52 -5.96
N ASP A 154 -14.28 3.77 -5.53
CA ASP A 154 -15.17 4.79 -6.06
C ASP A 154 -14.34 5.99 -6.57
N PRO A 155 -14.29 6.25 -7.88
CA PRO A 155 -13.53 7.38 -8.42
C PRO A 155 -14.07 8.75 -7.99
N GLU A 156 -15.34 8.88 -7.61
CA GLU A 156 -15.93 10.16 -7.17
C GLU A 156 -15.41 10.60 -5.80
N LEU A 157 -14.84 9.67 -5.03
CA LEU A 157 -14.21 9.96 -3.74
C LEU A 157 -12.76 10.47 -3.86
N LEU A 158 -12.22 10.59 -5.08
CA LEU A 158 -10.90 11.18 -5.34
C LEU A 158 -11.04 12.56 -5.99
N ASP A 159 -10.28 13.52 -5.51
CA ASP A 159 -10.18 14.83 -6.17
C ASP A 159 -9.14 14.82 -7.30
N GLU A 160 -8.10 13.99 -7.17
CA GLU A 160 -7.03 13.88 -8.15
C GLU A 160 -6.42 12.48 -8.15
N LYS A 161 -5.92 12.05 -9.32
CA LYS A 161 -4.96 10.94 -9.43
C LYS A 161 -3.64 11.44 -9.99
N VAL A 162 -2.54 11.05 -9.35
CA VAL A 162 -1.18 11.37 -9.78
C VAL A 162 -0.49 10.09 -10.19
N THR A 163 0.12 10.10 -11.39
CA THR A 163 0.93 8.99 -11.87
C THR A 163 2.36 9.09 -11.34
N VAL A 164 2.88 7.98 -10.81
CA VAL A 164 4.28 7.88 -10.35
C VAL A 164 4.89 6.57 -10.87
N ASP A 165 6.02 6.67 -11.55
CA ASP A 165 6.72 5.50 -12.09
C ASP A 165 7.64 4.83 -11.06
N ASN A 166 8.34 3.77 -11.51
CA ASN A 166 9.21 2.98 -10.64
C ASN A 166 10.42 3.80 -10.19
N GLU A 167 11.07 4.52 -11.10
CA GLU A 167 12.27 5.31 -10.83
C GLU A 167 11.97 6.40 -9.79
N GLU A 168 10.88 7.15 -9.98
CA GLU A 168 10.44 8.19 -9.05
C GLU A 168 10.13 7.63 -7.67
N ALA A 169 9.37 6.54 -7.59
CA ALA A 169 9.00 5.92 -6.33
C ALA A 169 10.23 5.39 -5.58
N PHE A 170 11.15 4.72 -6.28
CA PHE A 170 12.32 4.12 -5.65
C PHE A 170 13.32 5.19 -5.21
N ALA A 171 13.52 6.23 -6.03
CA ALA A 171 14.36 7.38 -5.67
C ALA A 171 13.83 8.09 -4.41
N ALA A 172 12.52 8.34 -4.33
CA ALA A 172 11.90 8.98 -3.18
C ALA A 172 12.03 8.14 -1.89
N ALA A 173 11.81 6.82 -1.96
CA ALA A 173 11.99 5.93 -0.82
C ALA A 173 13.46 5.91 -0.32
N ARG A 174 14.43 5.83 -1.25
CA ARG A 174 15.86 5.88 -0.91
C ARG A 174 16.27 7.23 -0.34
N TRP A 175 15.76 8.33 -0.92
CA TRP A 175 15.98 9.67 -0.42
C TRP A 175 15.46 9.82 1.02
N LEU A 176 14.25 9.32 1.31
CA LEU A 176 13.66 9.38 2.64
C LEU A 176 14.50 8.61 3.68
N ALA A 177 15.02 7.43 3.30
CA ALA A 177 15.93 6.67 4.16
C ALA A 177 17.26 7.41 4.40
N ALA A 178 17.87 7.97 3.35
CA ALA A 178 19.20 8.57 3.42
C ALA A 178 19.23 9.97 4.06
N LYS A 179 18.16 10.76 3.88
CA LYS A 179 18.09 12.16 4.34
C LYS A 179 17.32 12.31 5.65
N GLU A 180 16.21 11.59 5.80
CA GLU A 180 15.33 11.72 6.97
C GLU A 180 15.44 10.54 7.94
N GLY A 181 16.19 9.48 7.59
CA GLY A 181 16.31 8.28 8.43
C GLY A 181 15.02 7.46 8.52
N ILE A 182 14.03 7.72 7.67
CA ILE A 182 12.74 7.04 7.65
C ILE A 182 12.78 5.92 6.61
N PHE A 183 13.00 4.69 7.07
CA PHE A 183 13.21 3.51 6.21
C PHE A 183 11.89 2.84 5.80
N VAL A 184 11.47 3.03 4.54
CA VAL A 184 10.12 2.69 4.05
C VAL A 184 10.10 1.86 2.78
N GLY A 185 8.95 1.25 2.48
CA GLY A 185 8.72 0.48 1.25
C GLY A 185 8.51 1.30 -0.02
N MET A 186 8.40 0.59 -1.15
CA MET A 186 8.25 1.16 -2.49
C MET A 186 7.02 2.07 -2.63
N SER A 187 5.88 1.65 -2.06
CA SER A 187 4.62 2.40 -2.15
C SER A 187 4.64 3.68 -1.31
N SER A 188 5.39 3.71 -0.21
CA SER A 188 5.67 4.93 0.56
C SER A 188 6.46 5.93 -0.28
N GLY A 189 7.47 5.46 -1.02
CA GLY A 189 8.20 6.27 -1.98
C GLY A 189 7.31 6.83 -3.09
N ALA A 190 6.41 6.00 -3.64
CA ALA A 190 5.43 6.46 -4.62
C ALA A 190 4.51 7.55 -4.06
N ALA A 191 3.96 7.34 -2.86
CA ALA A 191 3.10 8.31 -2.19
C ALA A 191 3.83 9.65 -1.95
N LEU A 192 5.09 9.59 -1.51
CA LEU A 192 5.94 10.77 -1.32
C LEU A 192 6.22 11.50 -2.63
N ALA A 193 6.62 10.79 -3.69
CA ALA A 193 6.87 11.39 -5.00
C ALA A 193 5.60 12.06 -5.56
N GLY A 194 4.43 11.41 -5.39
CA GLY A 194 3.14 12.00 -5.73
C GLY A 194 2.84 13.26 -4.92
N ALA A 195 3.12 13.24 -3.61
CA ALA A 195 2.95 14.39 -2.75
C ALA A 195 3.87 15.56 -3.12
N MET A 196 5.12 15.29 -3.53
CA MET A 196 6.05 16.32 -4.00
C MET A 196 5.53 17.00 -5.28
N LYS A 197 4.95 16.24 -6.22
CA LYS A 197 4.27 16.79 -7.42
C LYS A 197 3.08 17.68 -7.04
N VAL A 198 2.32 17.31 -6.02
CA VAL A 198 1.21 18.15 -5.50
C VAL A 198 1.77 19.42 -4.84
N ALA A 199 2.80 19.29 -4.01
CA ALA A 199 3.44 20.39 -3.29
C ALA A 199 3.96 21.48 -4.23
N GLN A 200 4.53 21.09 -5.38
CA GLN A 200 5.01 22.04 -6.40
C GLN A 200 3.91 22.90 -7.02
N ARG A 201 2.63 22.50 -6.89
CA ARG A 201 1.48 23.20 -7.49
C ARG A 201 0.68 24.02 -6.49
N ILE A 202 1.06 24.02 -5.21
CA ILE A 202 0.40 24.81 -4.16
C ILE A 202 1.35 25.84 -3.56
N THR A 203 0.81 26.96 -3.10
CA THR A 203 1.59 28.04 -2.47
C THR A 203 1.69 27.90 -0.96
N LYS A 204 0.71 27.24 -0.34
CA LYS A 204 0.65 26.96 1.11
C LYS A 204 -0.29 25.78 1.37
N GLY A 205 -0.12 25.15 2.52
CA GLY A 205 -1.05 24.16 3.06
C GLY A 205 -0.34 22.93 3.65
N THR A 206 -1.10 22.13 4.39
CA THR A 206 -0.61 20.90 5.04
C THR A 206 -0.92 19.69 4.17
N ILE A 207 0.14 19.02 3.70
CA ILE A 207 0.04 17.74 2.98
C ILE A 207 0.39 16.61 3.95
N VAL A 208 -0.53 15.67 4.14
CA VAL A 208 -0.25 14.42 4.84
C VAL A 208 -0.10 13.27 3.84
N VAL A 209 0.98 12.50 4.00
CA VAL A 209 1.35 11.41 3.10
C VAL A 209 1.33 10.10 3.87
N LEU A 210 0.60 9.11 3.37
CA LEU A 210 0.61 7.77 3.95
C LEU A 210 1.89 7.01 3.55
N LEU A 211 2.63 6.52 4.54
CA LEU A 211 3.78 5.63 4.36
C LEU A 211 3.39 4.20 4.83
N PRO A 212 2.93 3.30 3.94
CA PRO A 212 2.18 2.11 4.36
C PRO A 212 2.99 1.05 5.10
N ASP A 213 4.29 0.93 4.82
CA ASP A 213 5.17 0.01 5.55
C ASP A 213 6.66 0.38 5.51
N ARG A 214 7.41 -0.38 6.32
CA ARG A 214 8.86 -0.29 6.50
C ARG A 214 9.63 -0.95 5.35
N GLY A 215 10.85 -0.47 5.12
CA GLY A 215 11.71 -0.89 4.02
C GLY A 215 12.30 -2.30 4.15
N ASP A 216 12.37 -2.87 5.36
CA ASP A 216 13.02 -4.15 5.66
C ASP A 216 12.40 -5.33 4.90
N ARG A 217 11.13 -5.20 4.50
CA ARG A 217 10.39 -6.20 3.73
C ARG A 217 10.75 -6.27 2.25
N TYR A 218 11.61 -5.36 1.79
CA TYR A 218 11.94 -5.15 0.39
C TYR A 218 13.45 -5.25 0.12
N LEU A 219 14.23 -5.75 1.09
CA LEU A 219 15.69 -5.92 0.92
C LEU A 219 16.04 -6.92 -0.20
N SER A 220 15.22 -7.93 -0.45
CA SER A 220 15.39 -8.85 -1.59
C SER A 220 14.84 -8.33 -2.92
N THR A 221 14.61 -7.02 -3.06
CA THR A 221 13.99 -6.43 -4.25
C THR A 221 14.87 -5.31 -4.79
N GLU A 222 14.58 -4.88 -6.03
CA GLU A 222 15.30 -3.80 -6.71
C GLU A 222 15.23 -2.42 -6.00
N LEU A 223 14.37 -2.25 -4.97
CA LEU A 223 14.22 -0.97 -4.27
C LEU A 223 15.54 -0.47 -3.67
N PHE A 224 16.30 -1.38 -3.06
CA PHE A 224 17.55 -1.08 -2.34
C PHE A 224 18.76 -1.77 -2.96
N GLU A 225 18.63 -2.29 -4.18
CA GLU A 225 19.80 -2.76 -4.91
C GLU A 225 20.76 -1.59 -5.17
N PRO A 226 22.06 -1.73 -4.88
CA PRO A 226 23.02 -0.67 -5.14
C PRO A 226 23.05 -0.34 -6.63
N THR A 227 22.68 0.89 -6.98
CA THR A 227 22.82 1.38 -8.35
C THR A 227 24.28 1.79 -8.59
N GLY A 228 25.18 0.81 -8.70
CA GLY A 228 26.60 1.00 -9.00
C GLY A 228 27.52 1.22 -7.79
N ALA A 229 28.83 1.11 -8.04
CA ALA A 229 29.91 1.08 -7.05
C ALA A 229 30.16 2.40 -6.29
N GLU A 230 29.42 3.47 -6.59
CA GLU A 230 29.62 4.80 -5.98
C GLU A 230 28.88 4.99 -4.65
N ASP A 231 27.88 4.14 -4.32
CA ASP A 231 27.00 4.36 -3.16
C ASP A 231 27.45 3.68 -1.86
N LEU A 232 28.51 2.86 -1.89
CA LEU A 232 29.07 2.20 -0.71
C LEU A 232 30.20 2.98 -0.02
N GLY A 233 30.47 4.22 -0.46
CA GLY A 233 31.58 4.98 0.09
C GLY A 233 31.71 6.40 -0.41
N GLN A 234 30.79 7.29 -0.02
CA GLN A 234 31.15 8.68 0.21
C GLN A 234 30.88 9.03 1.67
N SER A 235 31.98 8.94 2.42
CA SER A 235 32.20 9.53 3.73
C SER A 235 31.42 10.83 3.89
N ARG A 236 30.59 10.90 4.94
CA ARG A 236 30.15 12.17 5.52
C ARG A 236 31.40 12.90 6.02
N ALA A 237 31.97 13.74 5.17
CA ALA A 237 32.89 14.80 5.56
C ALA A 237 32.18 16.14 5.39
N ALA A 238 31.58 16.62 6.47
CA ALA A 238 31.44 18.01 6.90
C ALA A 238 30.68 18.02 8.23
#